data_AF-B2AJR1-F1
#
_entry.id   AF-B2AJR1-F1
#
_cell.length_a   1.000
_cell.length_b   1.000
_cell.length_c   1.000
_cell.angle_alpha   90.00
_cell.angle_beta   90.00
_cell.angle_gamma   90.00
#
_symmetry.space_group_name_H-M   'P 1'
#
loop_
_entity.id
_entity.type
_entity.pdbx_description
1 polymer ?
#
loop_
_entity_poly.entity_id
_entity_poly.type
_entity_poly.pdbx_seq_one_letter_code
_entity_poly.pdbx_strand_id
1 'polypeptide(L)'
;MILSTVTYYIGVVYHDTRLGVYGIDWKMFRVDRLDYIYFGIAATLSVLTNGLVAFGKEWTYMVILMSFGTGIALLVLALDYLSSKSKALRNGATRVFGSNAKIIAFIVVCATMFPMLMFGPIFLLALGLVVPAALGDFAAMRQVAEERAAMAEGCPVQSGRVRCIELVADGKTLTTGFALEVSKERVAIHDGLATSIWSMNGRELIGASPRAIEAMKVKIAGQREESCLSKPERD
;
A
#
# COMPACT_ATOMS: atom_id res chain seq x y z
N MET A 1 6.12 16.46 15.25
CA MET A 1 5.51 15.35 16.01
C MET A 1 4.43 14.60 15.23
N ILE A 2 3.55 15.25 14.47
CA ILE A 2 2.50 14.54 13.70
C ILE A 2 3.12 13.61 12.65
N LEU A 3 4.05 14.12 11.83
CA LEU A 3 4.72 13.33 10.79
C LEU A 3 5.41 12.08 11.34
N SER A 4 6.19 12.21 12.42
CA SER A 4 6.87 11.07 13.06
C SER A 4 5.90 10.02 13.60
N THR A 5 4.71 10.43 14.06
CA THR A 5 3.67 9.51 14.56
C THR A 5 3.01 8.75 13.42
N VAL A 6 2.70 9.45 12.32
CA VAL A 6 2.15 8.85 11.09
C VAL A 6 3.15 7.85 10.52
N THR A 7 4.41 8.26 10.35
CA THR A 7 5.47 7.38 9.84
C THR A 7 5.67 6.16 10.71
N TYR A 8 5.69 6.32 12.04
CA TYR A 8 5.77 5.20 12.96
C TYR A 8 4.62 4.21 12.76
N TYR A 9 3.39 4.70 12.66
CA TYR A 9 2.21 3.85 12.46
C TYR A 9 2.24 3.10 11.12
N ILE A 10 2.65 3.77 10.03
CA ILE A 10 2.88 3.11 8.73
C ILE A 10 3.88 1.96 8.89
N GLY A 11 4.99 2.19 9.59
CA GLY A 11 6.01 1.17 9.81
C GLY A 11 5.55 -0.02 10.65
N VAL A 12 4.71 0.23 11.66
CA VAL A 12 4.10 -0.84 12.47
C VAL A 12 3.19 -1.72 11.61
N VAL A 13 2.25 -1.10 10.88
CA VAL A 13 1.32 -1.84 9.99
C VAL A 13 2.09 -2.58 8.90
N TYR A 14 3.08 -1.92 8.29
CA TYR A 14 3.96 -2.53 7.30
C TYR A 14 4.65 -3.80 7.83
N HIS A 15 5.22 -3.73 9.04
CA HIS A 15 5.93 -4.84 9.65
C HIS A 15 4.98 -6.00 10.04
N ASP A 16 3.85 -5.66 10.66
CA ASP A 16 2.80 -6.64 11.02
C ASP A 16 2.29 -7.38 9.78
N THR A 17 1.88 -6.65 8.75
CA THR A 17 1.35 -7.23 7.51
C THR A 17 2.39 -8.07 6.78
N ARG A 18 3.65 -7.62 6.69
CA ARG A 18 4.73 -8.40 6.06
C ARG A 18 4.94 -9.73 6.77
N LEU A 19 5.05 -9.73 8.09
CA LEU A 19 5.26 -10.96 8.88
C LEU A 19 4.02 -11.85 8.91
N GLY A 20 2.83 -11.26 8.97
CA GLY A 20 1.55 -11.96 8.95
C GLY A 20 1.35 -12.79 7.68
N VAL A 21 1.81 -12.30 6.53
CA VAL A 21 1.75 -13.06 5.26
C VAL A 21 2.62 -14.34 5.30
N TYR A 22 3.63 -14.39 6.15
CA TYR A 22 4.46 -15.58 6.39
C TYR A 22 4.03 -16.38 7.63
N GLY A 23 2.91 -16.02 8.26
CA GLY A 23 2.39 -16.68 9.46
C GLY A 23 3.21 -16.42 10.73
N ILE A 24 4.02 -15.35 10.76
CA ILE A 24 4.83 -14.98 11.91
C ILE A 24 4.09 -13.93 12.73
N ASP A 25 3.94 -14.16 14.05
CA ASP A 25 3.49 -13.11 14.97
C ASP A 25 4.61 -12.09 15.19
N TRP A 26 4.36 -10.84 14.79
CA TRP A 26 5.31 -9.74 14.93
C TRP A 26 5.74 -9.49 16.38
N LYS A 27 4.93 -9.88 17.37
CA LYS A 27 5.28 -9.74 18.80
C LYS A 27 6.47 -10.60 19.21
N MET A 28 6.79 -11.63 18.42
CA MET A 28 7.97 -12.48 18.66
C MET A 28 9.29 -11.78 18.31
N PHE A 29 9.24 -10.72 17.51
CA PHE A 29 10.39 -9.93 17.08
C PHE A 29 10.25 -8.52 17.64
N ARG A 30 10.90 -8.26 18.78
CA ARG A 30 10.92 -6.92 19.36
C ARG A 30 11.80 -6.02 18.49
N VAL A 31 11.15 -5.15 17.74
CA VAL A 31 11.81 -4.13 16.92
C VAL A 31 11.85 -2.82 17.72
N ASP A 32 12.96 -2.10 17.63
CA ASP A 32 13.08 -0.81 18.29
C ASP A 32 12.19 0.24 17.63
N ARG A 33 11.79 1.26 18.40
CA ARG A 33 10.92 2.34 17.90
C ARG A 33 11.49 3.06 16.68
N LEU A 34 12.81 3.20 16.61
CA LEU A 34 13.50 3.86 15.50
C LEU A 34 13.41 3.06 14.20
N ASP A 35 13.44 1.73 14.28
CA ASP A 35 13.35 0.86 13.11
C ASP A 35 11.94 0.90 12.51
N TYR A 36 10.89 0.97 13.34
CA TYR A 36 9.53 1.22 12.84
C TYR A 36 9.43 2.54 12.08
N ILE A 37 10.10 3.60 12.55
CA ILE A 37 10.13 4.87 11.80
C ILE A 37 10.86 4.66 10.46
N TYR A 38 11.98 3.95 10.45
CA TYR A 38 12.70 3.64 9.22
C TYR A 38 11.85 2.86 8.21
N PHE A 39 11.15 1.81 8.66
CA PHE A 39 10.19 1.06 7.83
C PHE A 39 9.08 1.97 7.30
N GLY A 40 8.55 2.86 8.14
CA GLY A 40 7.54 3.83 7.74
C GLY A 40 8.03 4.79 6.65
N ILE A 41 9.25 5.31 6.75
CA ILE A 41 9.85 6.18 5.73
C ILE A 41 10.04 5.42 4.43
N ALA A 42 10.61 4.20 4.50
CA ALA A 42 10.85 3.36 3.34
C ALA A 42 9.55 3.00 2.61
N ALA A 43 8.52 2.61 3.36
CA ALA A 43 7.18 2.34 2.85
C ALA A 43 6.57 3.59 2.19
N THR A 44 6.64 4.75 2.87
CA THR A 44 6.12 6.01 2.33
C THR A 44 6.82 6.41 1.04
N LEU A 45 8.14 6.30 0.97
CA LEU A 45 8.91 6.59 -0.25
C LEU A 45 8.55 5.64 -1.39
N SER A 46 8.42 4.33 -1.09
CA SER A 46 7.99 3.33 -2.08
C SER A 46 6.59 3.66 -2.62
N VAL A 47 5.64 4.01 -1.76
CA VAL A 47 4.30 4.38 -2.24
C VAL A 47 4.32 5.73 -2.95
N LEU A 48 5.13 6.70 -2.52
CA LEU A 48 5.20 8.00 -3.20
C LEU A 48 5.77 7.87 -4.62
N THR A 49 6.86 7.12 -4.80
CA THR A 49 7.49 6.93 -6.12
C THR A 49 6.56 6.18 -7.09
N ASN A 50 5.85 5.16 -6.62
CA ASN A 50 4.89 4.42 -7.42
C ASN A 50 3.57 5.17 -7.61
N GLY A 51 3.15 5.88 -6.57
CA GLY A 51 1.98 6.75 -6.55
C GLY A 51 2.13 7.86 -7.58
N LEU A 52 3.28 8.53 -7.67
CA LEU A 52 3.55 9.52 -8.72
C LEU A 52 3.34 8.98 -10.13
N VAL A 53 3.66 7.70 -10.38
CA VAL A 53 3.43 7.03 -11.67
C VAL A 53 1.94 6.72 -11.89
N ALA A 54 1.22 6.29 -10.86
CA ALA A 54 -0.21 5.98 -10.93
C ALA A 54 -1.12 7.23 -10.97
N PHE A 55 -0.75 8.28 -10.21
CA PHE A 55 -1.44 9.57 -10.14
C PHE A 55 -1.56 10.22 -11.53
N GLY A 56 -0.57 10.02 -12.41
CA GLY A 56 -0.65 10.52 -13.79
C GLY A 56 -1.81 9.94 -14.60
N LYS A 57 -2.28 8.72 -14.28
CA LYS A 57 -3.29 8.00 -15.06
C LYS A 57 -4.71 8.12 -14.49
N GLU A 58 -4.85 8.12 -13.17
CA GLU A 58 -6.18 8.19 -12.54
C GLU A 58 -6.68 9.62 -12.31
N TRP A 59 -5.77 10.58 -12.11
CA TRP A 59 -6.15 11.97 -11.86
C TRP A 59 -6.78 12.64 -13.08
N THR A 60 -6.48 12.14 -14.28
CA THR A 60 -7.16 12.52 -15.52
C THR A 60 -8.67 12.33 -15.40
N TYR A 61 -9.15 11.25 -14.77
CA TYR A 61 -10.58 11.00 -14.62
C TYR A 61 -11.24 11.96 -13.62
N MET A 62 -10.57 12.28 -12.50
CA MET A 62 -11.10 13.27 -11.56
C MET A 62 -11.14 14.69 -12.16
N VAL A 63 -10.11 15.09 -12.93
CA VAL A 63 -10.09 16.38 -13.63
C VAL A 63 -11.17 16.43 -14.71
N ILE A 64 -11.42 15.34 -15.43
CA ILE A 64 -12.52 15.23 -16.40
C ILE A 64 -13.88 15.37 -15.69
N LEU A 65 -14.07 14.71 -14.54
CA LEU A 65 -15.34 14.77 -13.82
C LEU A 65 -15.61 16.17 -13.23
N MET A 66 -14.58 16.82 -12.66
CA MET A 66 -14.70 18.19 -12.14
C MET A 66 -14.90 19.23 -13.24
N SER A 67 -14.22 19.08 -14.38
CA SER A 67 -14.43 19.96 -15.54
C SER A 67 -15.81 19.76 -16.16
N PHE A 68 -16.36 18.54 -16.16
CA PHE A 68 -17.72 18.27 -16.59
C PHE A 68 -18.76 18.92 -15.66
N GLY A 69 -18.60 18.78 -14.35
CA GLY A 69 -19.47 19.45 -13.37
C GLY A 69 -19.42 20.98 -13.47
N THR A 70 -18.21 21.53 -13.65
CA THR A 70 -18.02 22.97 -13.88
C THR A 70 -18.64 23.42 -15.20
N GLY A 71 -18.51 22.62 -16.25
CA GLY A 71 -19.12 22.86 -17.57
C GLY A 71 -20.64 22.90 -17.49
N ILE A 72 -21.28 21.98 -16.75
CA ILE A 72 -22.74 21.99 -16.54
C ILE A 72 -23.15 23.24 -15.75
N ALA A 73 -22.44 23.60 -14.69
CA ALA A 73 -22.75 24.81 -13.92
C ALA A 73 -22.66 26.07 -14.79
N LEU A 74 -21.61 26.20 -15.60
CA LEU A 74 -21.45 27.29 -16.55
C LEU A 74 -22.54 27.28 -17.63
N LEU A 75 -22.94 26.11 -18.12
CA LEU A 75 -24.04 25.97 -19.09
C LEU A 75 -25.35 26.46 -18.50
N VAL A 76 -25.69 26.07 -17.26
CA VAL A 76 -26.90 26.51 -16.57
C VAL A 76 -26.89 28.04 -16.40
N LEU A 77 -25.75 28.62 -15.98
CA LEU A 77 -25.58 30.06 -15.88
C LEU A 77 -25.71 30.77 -17.24
N ALA A 78 -25.16 30.18 -18.30
CA ALA A 78 -25.24 30.74 -19.65
C ALA A 78 -26.66 30.69 -20.22
N LEU A 79 -27.38 29.58 -20.02
CA LEU A 79 -28.78 29.44 -20.41
C LEU A 79 -29.68 30.42 -19.65
N ASP A 80 -29.42 30.62 -18.36
CA ASP A 80 -30.15 31.61 -17.55
C ASP A 80 -29.85 33.04 -18.05
N TYR A 81 -28.59 33.35 -18.36
CA TYR A 81 -28.19 34.64 -18.93
C TYR A 81 -28.85 34.91 -20.30
N LEU A 82 -28.87 33.93 -21.21
CA LEU A 82 -29.50 34.05 -22.53
C LEU A 82 -31.03 34.19 -22.43
N SER A 83 -31.66 33.43 -21.54
CA SER A 83 -33.09 33.53 -21.23
C SER A 83 -33.46 34.91 -20.70
N SER A 84 -32.62 35.48 -19.83
CA SER A 84 -32.78 36.84 -19.31
C SER A 84 -32.68 37.89 -20.43
N LYS A 85 -31.68 37.76 -21.32
CA LYS A 85 -31.46 38.71 -22.42
C LYS A 85 -32.58 38.68 -23.48
N SER A 86 -33.12 37.50 -23.82
CA SER A 86 -34.21 37.40 -24.81
C SER A 86 -35.51 38.01 -24.31
N LYS A 87 -35.79 37.90 -23.00
CA LYS A 87 -36.96 38.51 -22.36
C LYS A 87 -36.86 40.03 -22.29
N ALA A 88 -35.66 40.57 -22.04
CA ALA A 88 -35.40 42.01 -22.03
C ALA A 88 -35.58 42.68 -23.41
N LEU A 89 -35.30 41.95 -24.50
CA LEU A 89 -35.51 42.44 -25.87
C LEU A 89 -36.98 42.40 -26.30
N ARG A 90 -37.77 41.46 -25.76
CA ARG A 90 -39.14 41.21 -26.21
C ARG A 90 -40.18 42.11 -25.54
N ASN A 91 -39.94 42.49 -24.28
CA ASN A 91 -40.79 43.38 -23.53
C ASN A 91 -39.88 44.46 -22.95
N GLY A 92 -40.02 45.73 -23.36
CA GLY A 92 -39.25 46.88 -22.84
C GLY A 92 -39.48 47.20 -21.35
N ALA A 93 -39.87 46.20 -20.56
CA ALA A 93 -40.11 46.25 -19.14
C ALA A 93 -38.81 45.96 -18.38
N THR A 94 -38.31 47.00 -17.73
CA THR A 94 -37.34 46.89 -16.63
C THR A 94 -37.94 46.07 -15.49
N ARG A 95 -37.74 44.74 -15.48
CA ARG A 95 -37.91 43.99 -14.23
C ARG A 95 -36.86 42.92 -14.01
N VAL A 96 -36.08 43.20 -12.95
CA VAL A 96 -35.74 42.33 -11.83
C VAL A 96 -35.36 40.92 -12.27
N PHE A 97 -34.05 40.66 -12.35
CA PHE A 97 -33.47 39.32 -12.19
C PHE A 97 -34.38 38.49 -11.28
N GLY A 98 -35.04 37.46 -11.83
CA GLY A 98 -36.02 36.69 -11.08
C GLY A 98 -35.38 36.19 -9.79
N SER A 99 -35.82 36.71 -8.64
CA SER A 99 -35.28 36.42 -7.30
C SER A 99 -35.06 34.92 -7.09
N ASN A 100 -35.92 34.10 -7.70
CA ASN A 100 -35.90 32.65 -7.66
C ASN A 100 -34.64 32.02 -8.27
N ALA A 101 -34.04 32.56 -9.35
CA ALA A 101 -32.85 31.97 -9.95
C ALA A 101 -31.62 32.11 -9.04
N LYS A 102 -31.48 33.25 -8.35
CA LYS A 102 -30.44 33.47 -7.33
C LYS A 102 -30.65 32.57 -6.10
N ILE A 103 -31.90 32.38 -5.69
CA ILE A 103 -32.27 31.49 -4.58
C ILE A 103 -31.97 30.02 -4.93
N ILE A 104 -32.31 29.58 -6.14
CA ILE A 104 -32.02 28.22 -6.62
C ILE A 104 -30.51 28.01 -6.71
N ALA A 105 -29.76 28.94 -7.29
CA ALA A 105 -28.30 28.86 -7.34
C ALA A 105 -27.68 28.81 -5.92
N PHE A 106 -28.18 29.63 -4.99
CA PHE A 106 -27.75 29.61 -3.60
C PHE A 106 -28.08 28.29 -2.90
N ILE A 107 -29.28 27.74 -3.09
CA ILE A 107 -29.68 26.43 -2.56
C ILE A 107 -28.79 25.33 -3.12
N VAL A 108 -28.48 25.34 -4.42
CA VAL A 108 -27.60 24.34 -5.05
C VAL A 108 -26.17 24.44 -4.51
N VAL A 109 -25.62 25.65 -4.37
CA VAL A 109 -24.29 25.86 -3.79
C VAL A 109 -24.25 25.44 -2.32
N CYS A 110 -25.25 25.82 -1.52
CA CYS A 110 -25.35 25.38 -0.12
C CYS A 110 -25.55 23.87 -0.01
N ALA A 111 -26.40 23.25 -0.83
CA ALA A 111 -26.65 21.81 -0.79
C ALA A 111 -25.43 20.99 -1.19
N THR A 112 -24.57 21.52 -2.06
CA THR A 112 -23.32 20.85 -2.48
C THR A 112 -22.16 21.12 -1.52
N MET A 113 -22.02 22.34 -1.00
CA MET A 113 -20.94 22.69 -0.08
C MET A 113 -21.19 22.25 1.37
N PHE A 114 -22.45 22.24 1.83
CA PHE A 114 -22.78 21.94 3.23
C PHE A 114 -22.36 20.52 3.66
N PRO A 115 -22.60 19.45 2.87
CA PRO A 115 -22.07 18.13 3.20
C PRO A 115 -20.55 18.12 3.24
N MET A 116 -19.87 18.82 2.32
CA MET A 116 -18.41 18.89 2.30
C MET A 116 -17.87 19.66 3.53
N LEU A 117 -18.58 20.66 4.02
CA LEU A 117 -18.23 21.41 5.23
C LEU A 117 -18.47 20.60 6.50
N MET A 118 -19.61 19.91 6.59
CA MET A 118 -20.00 19.12 7.77
C MET A 118 -19.21 17.81 7.88
N PHE A 119 -19.07 17.08 6.77
CA PHE A 119 -18.39 15.79 6.75
C PHE A 119 -16.91 15.91 6.40
N GLY A 120 -16.46 17.03 5.85
CA GLY A 120 -15.06 17.26 5.49
C GLY A 120 -14.08 17.03 6.64
N PRO A 121 -14.30 17.61 7.84
CA PRO A 121 -13.41 17.37 8.99
C PRO A 121 -13.38 15.90 9.42
N ILE A 122 -14.53 15.22 9.43
CA ILE A 122 -14.63 13.79 9.77
C ILE A 122 -13.87 12.96 8.73
N PHE A 123 -14.06 13.27 7.45
CA PHE A 123 -13.40 12.59 6.35
C PHE A 123 -11.88 12.83 6.36
N LEU A 124 -11.42 14.06 6.62
CA LEU A 124 -10.00 14.38 6.76
C LEU A 124 -9.36 13.65 7.96
N LEU A 125 -10.07 13.56 9.08
CA LEU A 125 -9.59 12.83 10.25
C LEU A 125 -9.55 11.31 9.98
N ALA A 126 -10.59 10.77 9.34
CA ALA A 126 -10.63 9.37 8.91
C ALA A 126 -9.49 9.07 7.92
N LEU A 127 -9.25 9.94 6.94
CA LEU A 127 -8.11 9.83 6.03
C LEU A 127 -6.78 9.81 6.79
N GLY A 128 -6.61 10.67 7.80
CA GLY A 128 -5.41 10.71 8.63
C GLY A 128 -5.10 9.40 9.38
N LEU A 129 -6.11 8.55 9.60
CA LEU A 129 -5.96 7.26 10.28
C LEU A 129 -5.92 6.07 9.31
N VAL A 130 -6.81 6.08 8.31
CA VAL A 130 -6.97 4.98 7.35
C VAL A 130 -5.86 4.99 6.30
N VAL A 131 -5.46 6.17 5.81
CA VAL A 131 -4.44 6.27 4.76
C VAL A 131 -3.11 5.69 5.23
N PRO A 132 -2.58 6.04 6.42
CA PRO A 132 -1.33 5.42 6.90
C PRO A 132 -1.38 3.88 6.99
N ALA A 133 -2.49 3.31 7.45
CA ALA A 133 -2.64 1.85 7.50
C ALA A 133 -2.62 1.24 6.09
N ALA A 134 -3.46 1.76 5.20
CA ALA A 134 -3.54 1.29 3.82
C ALA A 134 -2.20 1.42 3.07
N LEU A 135 -1.45 2.50 3.32
CA LEU A 135 -0.10 2.68 2.76
C LEU A 135 0.88 1.63 3.28
N GLY A 136 0.84 1.33 4.58
CA GLY A 136 1.66 0.28 5.20
C GLY A 136 1.37 -1.10 4.60
N ASP A 137 0.08 -1.46 4.51
CA ASP A 137 -0.37 -2.73 3.93
C ASP A 137 0.02 -2.88 2.47
N PHE A 138 -0.22 -1.85 1.67
CA PHE A 138 0.10 -1.87 0.24
C PHE A 138 1.62 -2.01 0.02
N ALA A 139 2.42 -1.25 0.77
CA ALA A 139 3.87 -1.36 0.71
C ALA A 139 4.36 -2.74 1.14
N ALA A 140 3.78 -3.31 2.20
CA ALA A 140 4.13 -4.65 2.70
C ALA A 140 3.79 -5.73 1.67
N MET A 141 2.56 -5.75 1.15
CA MET A 141 2.11 -6.73 0.16
C MET A 141 2.96 -6.69 -1.10
N ARG A 142 3.33 -5.49 -1.56
CA ARG A 142 4.22 -5.34 -2.70
C ARG A 142 5.60 -5.88 -2.41
N GLN A 143 6.19 -5.53 -1.28
CA GLN A 143 7.49 -6.07 -0.91
C GLN A 143 7.43 -7.61 -0.80
N VAL A 144 6.39 -8.18 -0.20
CA VAL A 144 6.22 -9.64 -0.13
C VAL A 144 6.10 -10.26 -1.53
N ALA A 145 5.42 -9.61 -2.47
CA ALA A 145 5.35 -10.09 -3.85
C ALA A 145 6.75 -10.11 -4.52
N GLU A 146 7.55 -9.05 -4.33
CA GLU A 146 8.93 -8.98 -4.81
C GLU A 146 9.83 -10.02 -4.14
N GLU A 147 9.70 -10.21 -2.82
CA GLU A 147 10.41 -11.22 -2.05
C GLU A 147 10.06 -12.64 -2.52
N ARG A 148 8.78 -12.94 -2.72
CA ARG A 148 8.32 -14.25 -3.22
C ARG A 148 8.79 -14.53 -4.64
N ALA A 149 8.80 -13.51 -5.51
CA ALA A 149 9.35 -13.64 -6.86
C ALA A 149 10.85 -13.97 -6.80
N ALA A 150 11.61 -13.26 -5.95
CA ALA A 150 13.03 -13.56 -5.74
C ALA A 150 13.25 -14.96 -5.15
N MET A 151 12.43 -15.38 -4.18
CA MET A 151 12.50 -16.73 -3.59
C MET A 151 12.21 -17.83 -4.63
N ALA A 152 11.29 -17.58 -5.57
CA ALA A 152 10.97 -18.52 -6.64
C ALA A 152 12.14 -18.70 -7.64
N GLU A 153 13.01 -17.71 -7.78
CA GLU A 153 14.26 -17.80 -8.56
C GLU A 153 15.39 -18.53 -7.81
N GLY A 154 15.17 -18.87 -6.53
CA GLY A 154 16.13 -19.54 -5.65
C GLY A 154 16.94 -18.55 -4.80
N CYS A 155 18.08 -18.99 -4.26
CA CYS A 155 19.00 -18.10 -3.54
C CYS A 155 19.95 -17.42 -4.54
N PRO A 156 19.72 -16.15 -4.92
CA PRO A 156 20.75 -15.40 -5.65
C PRO A 156 21.92 -15.14 -4.70
N VAL A 157 23.14 -15.32 -5.20
CA VAL A 157 24.37 -15.28 -4.39
C VAL A 157 24.53 -13.92 -3.68
N GLN A 158 23.97 -12.82 -4.19
CA GLN A 158 24.08 -11.49 -3.57
C GLN A 158 22.96 -10.47 -3.89
N SER A 159 21.86 -10.82 -4.56
CA SER A 159 20.94 -9.78 -5.05
C SER A 159 19.85 -9.42 -4.03
N GLY A 160 20.01 -8.28 -3.37
CA GLY A 160 18.89 -7.50 -2.85
C GLY A 160 18.61 -7.59 -1.34
N ARG A 161 17.35 -7.34 -0.98
CA ARG A 161 16.89 -7.25 0.42
C ARG A 161 16.71 -8.62 1.09
N VAL A 162 16.53 -9.69 0.32
CA VAL A 162 16.37 -11.04 0.84
C VAL A 162 17.71 -11.74 0.84
N ARG A 163 18.18 -12.14 2.02
CA ARG A 163 19.47 -12.83 2.18
C ARG A 163 19.23 -14.30 2.48
N CYS A 164 19.85 -15.18 1.72
CA CYS A 164 19.93 -16.58 2.07
C CYS A 164 20.98 -16.81 3.14
N ILE A 165 20.57 -17.49 4.20
CA ILE A 165 21.37 -17.74 5.39
C ILE A 165 21.33 -19.23 5.74
N GLU A 166 22.42 -19.67 6.36
CA GLU A 166 22.47 -20.94 7.07
C GLU A 166 22.48 -20.66 8.58
N LEU A 167 21.65 -21.40 9.31
CA LEU A 167 21.68 -21.41 10.76
C LEU A 167 22.58 -22.55 11.21
N VAL A 168 23.68 -22.21 11.88
CA VAL A 168 24.68 -23.18 12.33
C VAL A 168 24.68 -23.23 13.86
N ALA A 169 24.74 -24.45 14.41
CA ALA A 169 24.96 -24.70 15.83
C ALA A 169 26.02 -25.78 15.99
N ASP A 170 27.01 -25.54 16.86
CA ASP A 170 28.11 -26.48 17.12
C ASP A 170 28.82 -26.98 15.84
N GLY A 171 28.97 -26.09 14.85
CA GLY A 171 29.59 -26.39 13.56
C GLY A 171 28.73 -27.22 12.58
N LYS A 172 27.47 -27.51 12.91
CA LYS A 172 26.52 -28.22 12.03
C LYS A 172 25.43 -27.28 11.53
N THR A 173 25.16 -27.33 10.23
CA THR A 173 24.03 -26.60 9.61
C THR A 173 22.72 -27.24 10.05
N LEU A 174 21.90 -26.49 10.78
CA LEU A 174 20.58 -26.94 11.23
C LEU A 174 19.53 -26.72 10.15
N THR A 175 19.54 -25.55 9.54
CA THR A 175 18.60 -25.19 8.47
C THR A 175 19.20 -24.15 7.54
N THR A 176 18.68 -24.09 6.32
CA THR A 176 19.03 -23.10 5.30
C THR A 176 17.74 -22.50 4.76
N GLY A 177 17.71 -21.18 4.61
CA GLY A 177 16.53 -20.48 4.15
C GLY A 177 16.77 -19.01 3.89
N PHE A 178 15.72 -18.33 3.48
CA PHE A 178 15.66 -16.88 3.38
C PHE A 178 15.40 -16.31 4.78
N ALA A 179 16.27 -15.41 5.24
CA ALA A 179 16.05 -14.66 6.46
C ALA A 179 14.87 -13.69 6.25
N LEU A 180 13.75 -13.92 6.94
CA LEU A 180 12.63 -13.00 6.90
C LEU A 180 12.83 -11.85 7.90
N GLU A 181 13.20 -12.21 9.13
CA GLU A 181 13.42 -11.28 10.24
C GLU A 181 14.46 -11.85 11.22
N VAL A 182 15.36 -10.99 11.72
CA VAL A 182 16.43 -11.38 12.64
C VAL A 182 16.39 -10.49 13.87
N SER A 183 16.23 -11.09 15.04
CA SER A 183 16.37 -10.43 16.33
C SER A 183 17.55 -11.03 17.12
N LYS A 184 17.91 -10.42 18.24
CA LYS A 184 18.96 -10.92 19.13
C LYS A 184 18.66 -12.33 19.66
N GLU A 185 17.38 -12.66 19.87
CA GLU A 185 16.96 -13.90 20.51
C GLU A 185 16.46 -14.96 19.53
N ARG A 186 15.96 -14.53 18.37
CA ARG A 186 15.26 -15.39 17.41
C ARG A 186 15.48 -14.96 15.97
N VAL A 187 15.40 -15.91 15.06
CA VAL A 187 15.40 -15.70 13.61
C VAL A 187 14.23 -16.42 12.97
N ALA A 188 13.53 -15.74 12.05
CA ALA A 188 12.54 -16.35 11.18
C ALA A 188 13.19 -16.71 9.83
N ILE A 189 13.14 -17.99 9.48
CA ILE A 189 13.75 -18.55 8.28
C ILE A 189 12.65 -19.20 7.44
N HIS A 190 12.52 -18.76 6.19
CA HIS A 190 11.64 -19.36 5.19
C HIS A 190 12.45 -20.30 4.31
N ASP A 191 12.15 -21.59 4.29
CA ASP A 191 12.92 -22.58 3.53
C ASP A 191 12.43 -22.77 2.07
N GLY A 192 11.52 -21.89 1.65
CA GLY A 192 10.81 -21.97 0.36
C GLY A 192 9.41 -22.58 0.47
N LEU A 193 9.17 -23.37 1.52
CA LEU A 193 7.90 -24.08 1.75
C LEU A 193 7.15 -23.52 2.96
N ALA A 194 7.88 -23.40 4.06
CA ALA A 194 7.35 -23.08 5.35
C ALA A 194 8.28 -22.10 6.07
N THR A 195 7.66 -21.31 6.93
CA THR A 195 8.39 -20.44 7.85
C THR A 195 8.66 -21.20 9.14
N SER A 196 9.90 -21.14 9.61
CA SER A 196 10.32 -21.70 10.90
C SER A 196 10.98 -20.61 11.74
N ILE A 197 10.70 -20.62 13.05
CA ILE A 197 11.26 -19.67 14.01
C ILE A 197 12.26 -20.41 14.88
N TRP A 198 13.50 -19.93 14.92
CA TRP A 198 14.59 -20.54 15.67
C TRP A 198 15.12 -19.57 16.73
N SER A 199 15.44 -20.08 17.92
CA SER A 199 16.20 -19.32 18.91
C SER A 199 17.67 -19.16 18.48
N MET A 200 18.29 -18.02 18.79
CA MET A 200 19.68 -17.70 18.50
C MET A 200 20.67 -18.17 19.58
N ASN A 201 20.21 -18.80 20.67
CA ASN A 201 21.07 -19.23 21.78
C ASN A 201 22.11 -20.27 21.32
N GLY A 202 23.38 -19.86 21.25
CA GLY A 202 24.49 -20.72 20.78
C GLY A 202 24.46 -21.01 19.28
N ARG A 203 23.73 -20.20 18.49
CA ARG A 203 23.61 -20.36 17.04
C ARG A 203 24.12 -19.14 16.32
N GLU A 204 24.72 -19.37 15.17
CA GLU A 204 25.25 -18.32 14.31
C GLU A 204 24.56 -18.33 12.96
N LEU A 205 24.36 -17.13 12.41
CA LEU A 205 23.87 -16.93 11.05
C LEU A 205 25.06 -16.68 10.15
N ILE A 206 25.28 -17.59 9.21
CA ILE A 206 26.29 -17.41 8.17
C ILE A 206 25.59 -17.23 6.82
N GLY A 207 26.25 -16.55 5.88
CA GLY A 207 25.77 -16.49 4.50
C GLY A 207 25.71 -17.90 3.91
N ALA A 208 24.66 -18.20 3.14
CA ALA A 208 24.50 -19.53 2.58
C ALA A 208 25.69 -19.93 1.70
N SER A 209 26.22 -21.13 1.93
CA SER A 209 27.28 -21.72 1.13
C SER A 209 26.76 -22.07 -0.28
N PRO A 210 27.63 -22.12 -1.30
CA PRO A 210 27.21 -22.52 -2.65
C PRO A 210 26.49 -23.88 -2.69
N ARG A 211 26.91 -24.82 -1.84
CA ARG A 211 26.27 -26.14 -1.71
C ARG A 211 24.84 -26.04 -1.19
N ALA A 212 24.61 -25.21 -0.17
CA ALA A 212 23.28 -25.04 0.38
C ALA A 212 22.35 -24.26 -0.57
N ILE A 213 22.89 -23.32 -1.33
CA ILE A 213 22.17 -22.64 -2.42
C ILE A 213 21.69 -23.65 -3.47
N GLU A 214 22.56 -24.57 -3.89
CA GLU A 214 22.21 -25.61 -4.87
C GLU A 214 21.19 -26.60 -4.31
N ALA A 215 21.36 -27.05 -3.07
CA ALA A 215 20.40 -27.92 -2.39
C ALA A 215 19.01 -27.28 -2.30
N MET A 216 18.93 -25.98 -2.01
CA MET A 216 17.66 -25.26 -1.97
C MET A 216 17.00 -25.13 -3.34
N LYS A 217 17.79 -24.88 -4.39
CA LYS A 217 17.27 -24.86 -5.78
C LYS A 217 16.63 -26.18 -6.17
N VAL A 218 17.28 -27.30 -5.84
CA VAL A 218 16.73 -28.65 -6.08
C VAL A 218 15.43 -28.87 -5.31
N LYS A 219 15.38 -28.46 -4.04
CA LYS A 219 14.18 -28.57 -3.19
C LYS A 219 12.99 -27.78 -3.76
N ILE A 220 13.22 -26.54 -4.20
CA ILE A 220 12.19 -25.68 -4.81
C ILE A 220 11.74 -26.24 -6.16
N ALA A 221 12.68 -26.75 -6.98
CA ALA A 221 12.37 -27.32 -8.28
C ALA A 221 11.48 -28.57 -8.17
N GLY A 222 11.82 -29.51 -7.28
CA GLY A 222 11.03 -30.73 -7.09
C GLY A 222 9.59 -30.46 -6.66
N GLN A 223 9.37 -29.45 -5.81
CA GLN A 223 8.02 -29.11 -5.36
C GLN A 223 7.16 -28.45 -6.46
N ARG A 224 7.77 -27.73 -7.40
CA ARG A 224 7.06 -27.15 -8.54
C ARG A 224 6.47 -28.23 -9.44
N GLU A 225 7.15 -29.36 -9.56
CA GLU A 225 6.66 -30.53 -10.31
C GLU A 225 5.45 -31.16 -9.60
N GLU A 226 5.51 -31.36 -8.28
CA GLU A 226 4.39 -31.89 -7.49
C GLU A 226 3.16 -30.97 -7.50
N SER A 227 3.37 -29.64 -7.43
CA SER A 227 2.30 -28.64 -7.49
C SER A 227 1.60 -28.63 -8.87
N CYS A 228 2.34 -28.88 -9.95
CA CYS A 228 1.78 -29.01 -11.29
C CYS A 228 0.98 -30.32 -11.47
N LEU A 229 1.42 -31.41 -10.86
CA LEU A 229 0.75 -32.72 -10.95
C LEU A 229 -0.51 -32.81 -10.09
N SER A 230 -0.56 -32.08 -8.99
CA SER A 230 -1.70 -32.09 -8.05
C SER A 230 -2.84 -31.14 -8.42
N LYS A 231 -2.76 -30.44 -9.56
CA LYS A 231 -3.83 -29.54 -9.99
C LYS A 231 -5.01 -30.39 -10.45
N PRO A 232 -6.11 -30.47 -9.68
CA PRO A 232 -7.23 -31.32 -10.04
C PRO A 232 -7.79 -30.86 -11.38
N GLU A 233 -8.00 -31.82 -12.28
CA GLU A 233 -8.71 -31.65 -13.53
C GLU A 233 -10.10 -31.08 -13.16
N ARG A 234 -10.31 -29.82 -13.52
CA ARG A 234 -11.53 -29.09 -13.18
C ARG A 234 -12.62 -29.59 -14.13
N ASP A 235 -13.37 -30.58 -13.66
CA ASP A 235 -14.68 -30.96 -14.21
C ASP A 235 -15.71 -29.83 -14.04
#